data_AF-W6TDI1-F1
#
_entry.id   AF-W6TDI1-F1
#
_cell.length_a   1.000
_cell.length_b   1.000
_cell.length_c   1.000
_cell.angle_alpha   90.00
_cell.angle_beta   90.00
_cell.angle_gamma   90.00
#
_symmetry.space_group_name_H-M   'P 1'
#
loop_
_entity.id
_entity.type
_entity.pdbx_description
1 polymer ?
#
loop_
_entity_poly.entity_id
_entity_poly.type
_entity_poly.pdbx_seq_one_letter_code
_entity_poly.pdbx_strand_id
1 'polypeptide(L)' 'MEQLKTIATSLGQAYELNCVVQLTLVDGQRPSGLIAAVEDQSVLLNQQAGVVHQIDMDTIIAIDFLPESWWQR' A
#
# COMPACT_ATOMS: atom_id res chain seq x y z
N MET A 1 17.03 -8.05 -2.29
CA MET A 1 16.44 -8.64 -1.06
C MET A 1 16.25 -7.61 0.05
N GLU A 2 17.14 -6.64 0.27
CA GLU A 2 16.96 -5.63 1.33
C GLU A 2 15.77 -4.68 1.08
N GLN A 3 15.58 -4.19 -0.16
CA GLN A 3 14.47 -3.28 -0.50
C GLN A 3 13.08 -3.91 -0.29
N LEU A 4 12.92 -5.20 -0.62
CA LEU A 4 11.66 -5.95 -0.38
C LEU A 4 11.35 -6.07 1.12
N LYS A 5 12.37 -6.31 1.96
CA LYS A 5 12.20 -6.34 3.43
C LYS A 5 11.74 -4.98 3.97
N THR A 6 12.24 -3.89 3.38
CA THR A 6 11.81 -2.53 3.74
C THR A 6 10.35 -2.29 3.34
N ILE A 7 9.93 -2.67 2.13
CA ILE A 7 8.55 -2.49 1.66
C ILE A 7 7.56 -3.28 2.52
N ALA A 8 7.82 -4.55 2.79
CA ALA A 8 6.94 -5.37 3.63
C ALA A 8 6.75 -4.77 5.03
N THR A 9 7.85 -4.29 5.64
CA THR A 9 7.81 -3.62 6.94
C THR A 9 6.98 -2.33 6.88
N SER A 10 7.18 -1.49 5.86
CA SER A 10 6.43 -0.25 5.68
C SER A 10 4.93 -0.48 5.43
N LEU A 11 4.56 -1.53 4.69
CA LEU A 11 3.16 -1.92 4.49
C LEU A 11 2.50 -2.34 5.82
N GLY A 12 3.21 -3.10 6.65
CA GLY A 12 2.75 -3.45 8.00
C GLY A 12 2.51 -2.22 8.87
N GLN A 13 3.45 -1.27 8.88
CA GLN A 13 3.29 -0.01 9.61
C GLN A 13 2.09 0.81 9.10
N ALA A 14 1.90 0.89 7.78
CA ALA A 14 0.77 1.60 7.19
C ALA A 14 -0.58 0.99 7.60
N TYR A 15 -0.65 -0.34 7.68
CA TYR A 15 -1.82 -1.07 8.19
C TYR A 15 -2.08 -0.76 9.67
N GLU A 16 -1.07 -0.85 10.53
CA GLU A 16 -1.21 -0.61 11.97
C GLU A 16 -1.60 0.84 12.29
N LEU A 17 -1.07 1.80 11.54
CA LEU A 17 -1.31 3.23 11.74
C LEU A 17 -2.56 3.74 11.00
N ASN A 18 -3.24 2.89 10.22
CA ASN A 18 -4.39 3.24 9.39
C ASN A 18 -4.08 4.46 8.49
N CYS A 19 -2.89 4.47 7.88
CA CYS A 19 -2.40 5.54 7.04
C CYS A 19 -2.80 5.32 5.58
N VAL A 20 -3.13 6.40 4.89
CA VAL A 20 -3.24 6.37 3.43
C VAL A 20 -1.84 6.33 2.83
N VAL A 21 -1.63 5.43 1.89
CA VAL A 21 -0.37 5.32 1.16
C VAL A 21 -0.60 5.46 -0.33
N GLN A 22 0.45 5.89 -1.03
CA GLN A 22 0.59 5.71 -2.47
C GLN A 22 1.64 4.63 -2.71
N LEU A 23 1.28 3.60 -3.47
CA LEU A 23 2.22 2.58 -3.93
C LEU A 23 2.73 2.98 -5.30
N THR A 24 4.00 2.73 -5.62
CA THR A 24 4.50 2.78 -6.99
C THR A 24 4.75 1.35 -7.46
N LEU A 25 4.11 0.97 -8.56
CA LEU A 25 4.25 -0.36 -9.16
C LEU A 25 5.34 -0.37 -10.25
N VAL A 26 5.87 -1.55 -10.56
CA VAL A 26 6.88 -1.76 -11.62
C VAL A 26 6.45 -1.27 -13.00
N ASP A 27 5.14 -1.27 -13.28
CA ASP A 27 4.55 -0.80 -14.54
C ASP A 27 4.31 0.72 -14.56
N GLY A 28 4.68 1.42 -13.49
CA GLY A 28 4.52 2.86 -13.33
C GLY A 28 3.17 3.31 -12.78
N GLN A 29 2.21 2.38 -12.54
CA GLN A 29 0.96 2.73 -11.88
C GLN A 29 1.19 3.16 -10.44
N ARG A 30 0.30 4.05 -9.95
CA ARG A 30 0.40 4.63 -8.61
C ARG A 30 -0.90 4.59 -7.83
N PRO A 31 -1.44 3.39 -7.51
CA PRO A 31 -2.66 3.30 -6.75
C PRO A 31 -2.46 3.86 -5.33
N SER A 32 -3.49 4.52 -4.81
CA SER A 32 -3.47 5.08 -3.45
C SER A 32 -4.69 4.63 -2.67
N GLY A 33 -4.52 4.38 -1.39
CA GLY A 33 -5.59 3.90 -0.53
C GLY A 33 -5.11 3.52 0.86
N LEU A 34 -6.01 2.90 1.63
CA LEU A 34 -5.70 2.29 2.91
C LEU A 34 -5.25 0.85 2.72
N ILE A 35 -4.26 0.43 3.52
CA ILE A 35 -3.95 -0.99 3.61
C ILE A 35 -5.06 -1.67 4.41
N ALA A 36 -5.79 -2.59 3.77
CA ALA A 36 -6.84 -3.38 4.39
C ALA A 36 -6.32 -4.69 5.00
N ALA A 37 -5.27 -5.26 4.40
CA ALA A 37 -4.54 -6.42 4.93
C ALA A 37 -3.16 -6.51 4.28
N VAL A 38 -2.19 -7.08 5.00
CA VAL A 38 -0.89 -7.49 4.48
C VAL A 38 -0.80 -9.00 4.60
N GLU A 39 -0.60 -9.68 3.47
CA GLU A 39 -0.42 -11.13 3.38
C GLU A 39 1.03 -11.47 3.03
N ASP A 40 1.36 -12.77 2.97
CA ASP A 40 2.74 -13.24 2.74
C ASP A 40 3.36 -12.73 1.43
N GLN A 41 2.56 -12.58 0.37
CA GLN A 41 3.02 -12.18 -0.97
C GLN A 41 2.16 -11.06 -1.59
N SER A 42 1.16 -10.56 -0.88
CA SER A 42 0.25 -9.58 -1.44
C SER A 42 -0.24 -8.58 -0.40
N VAL A 43 -0.78 -7.47 -0.89
CA VAL A 43 -1.42 -6.47 -0.06
C VAL A 43 -2.83 -6.19 -0.59
N LEU A 44 -3.79 -6.07 0.31
CA LEU A 44 -5.13 -5.60 -0.02
C LEU A 44 -5.17 -4.09 0.18
N LEU A 45 -5.38 -3.35 -0.92
CA LEU A 45 -5.49 -1.90 -0.93
C LEU A 45 -6.96 -1.51 -1.09
N ASN A 46 -7.54 -0.91 -0.05
CA ASN A 46 -8.86 -0.32 -0.10
C ASN A 46 -8.79 1.10 -0.66
N GLN A 47 -9.39 1.31 -1.83
CA GLN A 47 -9.38 2.58 -2.54
C GLN A 47 -10.71 3.33 -2.38
N GLN A 48 -10.80 4.51 -2.97
CA GLN A 48 -12.03 5.29 -3.00
C GLN A 48 -13.19 4.45 -3.57
N ALA A 49 -14.39 4.62 -3.01
CA ALA A 49 -15.58 3.81 -3.27
C ALA A 49 -15.59 2.38 -2.66
N GLY A 50 -14.65 2.05 -1.77
CA GLY A 50 -14.65 0.78 -1.04
C GLY A 50 -14.23 -0.42 -1.90
N VAL A 51 -13.61 -0.15 -3.06
CA VAL A 51 -13.07 -1.19 -3.93
C VAL A 51 -11.74 -1.67 -3.36
N VAL A 52 -11.65 -2.96 -3.08
CA VAL A 52 -10.43 -3.59 -2.57
C VAL A 52 -9.70 -4.25 -3.73
N HIS A 53 -8.46 -3.83 -3.96
CA HIS A 53 -7.57 -4.43 -4.94
C HIS A 53 -6.47 -5.22 -4.25
N GLN A 54 -6.24 -6.44 -4.72
CA GLN A 54 -5.08 -7.23 -4.33
C GLN A 54 -3.90 -6.86 -5.23
N ILE A 55 -2.76 -6.53 -4.62
CA ILE A 55 -1.53 -6.13 -5.31
C ILE A 55 -0.43 -7.09 -4.87
N ASP A 56 0.27 -7.68 -5.84
CA ASP A 56 1.43 -8.53 -5.59
C ASP A 56 2.60 -7.68 -5.06
N MET A 57 3.18 -8.10 -3.94
CA MET A 57 4.25 -7.35 -3.27
C MET A 57 5.51 -7.23 -4.12
N ASP A 58 5.80 -8.20 -4.99
CA ASP A 58 6.95 -8.16 -5.90
C ASP A 58 6.78 -7.10 -7.01
N THR A 59 5.56 -6.63 -7.23
CA THR A 59 5.29 -5.54 -8.19
C THR A 59 5.46 -4.15 -7.57
N ILE A 60 5.63 -4.04 -6.25
CA ILE A 60 5.75 -2.75 -5.56
C ILE A 60 7.23 -2.36 -5.47
N ILE A 61 7.56 -1.17 -5.97
CA ILE A 61 8.94 -0.65 -5.94
C ILE A 61 9.14 0.52 -4.98
N ALA A 62 8.07 1.21 -4.60
CA ALA A 62 8.09 2.27 -3.59
C ALA A 62 6.75 2.40 -2.86
N ILE A 63 6.79 2.98 -1.68
CA ILE A 63 5.65 3.31 -0.83
C ILE A 63 5.85 4.71 -0.24
N ASP A 64 4.84 5.56 -0.38
CA ASP A 64 4.82 6.92 0.15
C ASP A 64 3.65 7.06 1.12
N PHE A 65 3.92 7.54 2.33
CA PHE A 65 2.90 7.86 3.33
C PHE A 65 2.28 9.21 2.99
N LEU A 66 0.97 9.23 2.78
CA LEU A 66 0.27 10.47 2.46
C LEU A 66 -0.17 11.16 3.77
N PRO A 67 0.05 12.48 3.91
CA PRO A 67 -0.28 13.23 5.11
C PRO A 67 -1.79 13.44 5.32
N GLU A 68 -2.60 13.09 4.32
CA GLU A 68 -4.04 13.34 4.32
C GLU A 68 -4.81 12.14 4.91
N SER A 69 -5.82 12.45 5.72
CA SER A 69 -6.71 11.41 6.23
C SER A 69 -7.62 10.87 5.13
N TRP A 70 -7.83 9.55 5.09
CA TRP A 70 -8.58 8.89 4.00
C TRP A 70 -10.00 9.42 3.80
N TRP A 71 -10.64 9.93 4.85
CA TRP A 71 -11.98 10.49 4.82
C TRP A 71 -12.08 11.92 4.25
N GLN A 72 -10.94 12.56 3.93
CA GLN A 72 -10.90 13.91 3.35
C GLN A 72 -10.84 13.93 1.82
N ARG A 73 -10.85 12.76 1.15
CA ARG A 73 -10.87 12.60 -0.32
C ARG A 73 -12.12 11.84 -0.76
#